data_AF-A0A2M7CRH9-F1
#
_entry.id   AF-A0A2M7CRH9-F1
#
_cell.length_a   1.000
_cell.length_b   1.000
_cell.length_c   1.000
_cell.angle_alpha   90.00
_cell.angle_beta   90.00
_cell.angle_gamma   90.00
#
_symmetry.space_group_name_H-M   'P 1'
#
loop_
_entity.id
_entity.type
_entity.pdbx_description
1 polymer ?
#
loop_
_entity_poly.entity_id
_entity_poly.type
_entity_poly.pdbx_seq_one_letter_code
_entity_poly.pdbx_strand_id
1 'polypeptide(L)'
;MKPTRDLLIDIRIELRKLVRDFHKTELCKHIDDEVYRLGHAPPAGGDPTNASAAPVLAEPTADTANDWQQAADELKASQPQAYLALARLVLRRWETNGNPDATQIATLTAELDTLAALIAATAQADQASAQAAKAAASIALSDAESPVPSPAKLAAVAAGTSKLGDLQREWCLGEAMVRSDFNIVPTELLAKGDVAIAKALIELLKIPNAESPK
;
A
#
# COMPACT_ATOMS: atom_id res chain seq x y z
N MET A 1 -33.11 13.40 -20.92
CA MET A 1 -33.52 12.26 -21.76
C MET A 1 -34.87 11.78 -21.24
N LYS A 2 -35.87 11.51 -22.08
CA LYS A 2 -37.17 10.98 -21.62
C LYS A 2 -36.94 9.59 -20.99
N PRO A 3 -37.58 9.26 -19.86
CA PRO A 3 -37.47 7.92 -19.29
C PRO A 3 -38.05 6.89 -20.26
N THR A 4 -37.46 5.70 -20.32
CA THR A 4 -37.81 4.65 -21.29
C THR A 4 -39.30 4.31 -21.29
N ARG A 5 -39.94 4.37 -20.12
CA ARG A 5 -41.39 4.16 -19.97
C ARG A 5 -42.22 5.19 -20.75
N ASP A 6 -41.86 6.46 -20.68
CA ASP A 6 -42.59 7.54 -21.38
C ASP A 6 -42.39 7.43 -22.89
N LEU A 7 -41.19 7.01 -23.33
CA LEU A 7 -40.93 6.76 -24.74
C LEU A 7 -41.77 5.60 -25.30
N LEU A 8 -41.93 4.51 -24.53
CA LEU A 8 -42.78 3.37 -24.93
C LEU A 8 -44.27 3.75 -24.98
N ILE A 9 -44.72 4.64 -24.08
CA ILE A 9 -46.09 5.19 -24.10
C ILE A 9 -46.31 6.04 -25.36
N ASP A 10 -45.36 6.93 -25.69
CA ASP A 10 -45.41 7.75 -26.91
C ASP A 10 -45.45 6.88 -28.17
N ILE A 11 -44.58 5.86 -28.25
CA ILE A 11 -44.54 4.90 -29.37
C ILE A 11 -45.88 4.15 -29.50
N ARG A 12 -46.48 3.71 -28.38
CA ARG A 12 -47.79 3.04 -28.38
C ARG A 12 -48.90 3.94 -28.94
N ILE A 13 -48.88 5.23 -28.62
CA ILE A 13 -49.87 6.20 -29.10
C ILE A 13 -49.73 6.39 -30.61
N GLU A 14 -48.51 6.52 -31.13
CA GLU A 14 -48.28 6.66 -32.57
C GLU A 14 -48.61 5.39 -33.35
N LEU A 15 -48.28 4.21 -32.82
CA LEU A 15 -48.62 2.92 -33.45
C LEU A 15 -50.13 2.68 -33.52
N ARG A 16 -50.89 3.16 -32.53
CA ARG A 16 -52.37 3.12 -32.57
C ARG A 16 -52.96 3.95 -33.71
N LYS A 17 -52.28 5.01 -34.14
CA LYS A 17 -52.73 5.87 -35.27
C LYS A 17 -52.41 5.23 -36.62
N LEU A 18 -51.27 4.54 -36.72
CA LEU A 18 -50.74 4.01 -37.97
C LEU A 18 -51.24 2.59 -38.30
N VAL A 19 -51.50 1.78 -37.28
CA VAL A 19 -51.87 0.37 -37.43
C VAL A 19 -53.32 0.13 -37.02
N ARG A 20 -54.16 -0.34 -37.97
CA ARG A 20 -55.54 -0.72 -37.68
C ARG A 20 -55.55 -1.93 -36.75
N ASP A 21 -56.44 -1.92 -35.75
CA ASP A 21 -56.56 -2.99 -34.74
C ASP A 21 -55.25 -3.27 -33.96
N PHE A 22 -54.36 -2.28 -33.81
CA PHE A 22 -53.08 -2.41 -33.09
C PHE A 22 -53.20 -3.10 -31.73
N HIS A 23 -54.29 -2.85 -30.99
CA HIS A 23 -54.57 -3.41 -29.66
C HIS A 23 -54.71 -4.94 -29.65
N LYS A 24 -54.90 -5.58 -30.81
CA LYS A 24 -54.99 -7.04 -30.94
C LYS A 24 -53.64 -7.70 -31.26
N THR A 25 -52.60 -6.89 -31.48
CA THR A 25 -51.28 -7.41 -31.88
C THR A 25 -50.44 -7.84 -30.67
N GLU A 26 -49.56 -8.81 -30.88
CA GLU A 26 -48.58 -9.25 -29.87
C GLU A 26 -47.61 -8.12 -29.50
N LEU A 27 -47.35 -7.20 -30.43
CA LEU A 27 -46.53 -6.01 -30.18
C LEU A 27 -47.18 -5.08 -29.15
N CYS A 28 -48.50 -4.89 -29.19
CA CYS A 28 -49.20 -4.10 -28.17
C CYS A 28 -49.11 -4.75 -26.79
N LYS A 29 -49.26 -6.08 -26.70
CA LYS A 29 -49.11 -6.83 -25.44
C LYS A 29 -47.70 -6.67 -24.87
N HIS A 30 -46.68 -6.84 -25.71
CA HIS A 30 -45.28 -6.72 -25.27
C HIS A 30 -44.93 -5.31 -24.79
N ILE A 31 -45.42 -4.27 -25.46
CA ILE A 31 -45.24 -2.88 -25.03
C ILE A 31 -45.99 -2.63 -23.71
N ASP A 32 -47.20 -3.15 -23.55
CA ASP A 32 -47.99 -2.99 -22.32
C ASP A 32 -47.35 -3.71 -21.13
N ASP A 33 -46.82 -4.93 -21.32
CA ASP A 33 -46.09 -5.69 -20.30
C ASP A 33 -44.81 -4.96 -19.86
N GLU A 34 -44.07 -4.38 -20.79
CA GLU A 34 -42.82 -3.65 -20.49
C GLU A 34 -43.09 -2.30 -19.81
N VAL A 35 -44.14 -1.58 -20.23
CA VAL A 35 -44.59 -0.36 -19.55
C VAL A 35 -45.07 -0.67 -18.12
N TYR A 36 -45.74 -1.81 -17.93
CA TYR A 36 -46.13 -2.30 -16.61
C TYR A 36 -44.91 -2.65 -15.77
N ARG A 37 -43.94 -3.41 -16.30
CA ARG A 37 -42.69 -3.80 -15.63
C ARG A 37 -41.88 -2.58 -15.18
N LEU A 38 -41.74 -1.58 -16.06
CA LEU A 38 -41.02 -0.34 -15.76
C LEU A 38 -41.78 0.55 -14.76
N GLY A 39 -43.10 0.44 -14.69
CA GLY A 39 -43.94 1.15 -13.72
C GLY A 39 -44.04 0.49 -12.35
N HIS A 40 -43.85 -0.83 -12.28
CA HIS A 40 -43.99 -1.63 -11.06
C HIS A 40 -42.67 -2.29 -10.62
N ALA A 41 -41.53 -1.80 -11.13
CA ALA A 41 -40.22 -2.25 -10.67
C ALA A 41 -40.12 -2.07 -9.14
N PRO A 42 -39.96 -3.16 -8.35
CA PRO A 42 -39.90 -3.05 -6.89
C PRO A 42 -38.68 -2.22 -6.46
N PRO A 43 -38.76 -1.44 -5.36
CA PRO A 43 -37.57 -0.89 -4.73
C PRO A 43 -36.68 -2.05 -4.29
N ALA A 44 -35.42 -2.04 -4.74
CA ALA A 44 -34.41 -3.04 -4.46
C ALA A 44 -34.32 -3.35 -2.95
N GLY A 45 -34.85 -4.50 -2.54
CA GLY A 45 -34.77 -5.01 -1.18
C GLY A 45 -35.35 -6.42 -1.12
N GLY A 46 -34.48 -7.43 -1.10
CA GLY A 46 -34.81 -8.81 -0.74
C GLY A 46 -34.59 -9.87 -1.82
N ASP A 47 -33.42 -10.51 -1.74
CA ASP A 47 -32.98 -11.85 -2.20
C ASP A 47 -33.34 -12.38 -3.60
N PRO A 48 -32.32 -12.54 -4.49
CA PRO A 48 -32.41 -13.40 -5.66
C PRO A 48 -31.69 -14.74 -5.37
N THR A 49 -32.40 -15.71 -4.82
CA THR A 49 -32.00 -17.10 -5.06
C THR A 49 -32.41 -17.42 -6.50
N ASN A 50 -31.42 -17.44 -7.41
CA ASN A 50 -31.51 -17.82 -8.84
C ASN A 50 -32.28 -16.84 -9.75
N ALA A 51 -31.80 -16.36 -10.90
CA ALA A 51 -30.53 -16.44 -11.62
C ALA A 51 -30.57 -15.35 -12.70
N SER A 52 -29.46 -14.62 -12.85
CA SER A 52 -28.88 -13.97 -14.05
C SER A 52 -28.19 -12.66 -13.66
N ALA A 53 -27.31 -12.73 -12.66
CA ALA A 53 -26.16 -11.84 -12.67
C ALA A 53 -25.19 -12.44 -13.69
N ALA A 54 -24.84 -11.69 -14.73
CA ALA A 54 -23.71 -12.06 -15.56
C ALA A 54 -22.52 -12.32 -14.61
N PRO A 55 -21.88 -13.50 -14.67
CA PRO A 55 -20.78 -13.78 -13.78
C PRO A 55 -19.71 -12.71 -14.03
N VAL A 56 -19.33 -12.00 -12.98
CA VAL A 56 -18.02 -11.33 -12.96
C VAL A 56 -17.04 -12.47 -13.18
N LEU A 57 -16.46 -12.54 -14.38
CA LEU A 57 -15.54 -13.60 -14.76
C LEU A 57 -14.35 -13.50 -13.80
N ALA A 58 -14.29 -14.43 -12.83
CA ALA A 58 -13.09 -14.64 -12.05
C ALA A 58 -11.96 -14.98 -13.02
N GLU A 59 -10.73 -14.59 -12.67
CA GLU A 59 -9.57 -14.95 -13.50
C GLU A 59 -9.58 -16.48 -13.72
N PRO A 60 -9.43 -16.95 -14.96
CA PRO A 60 -9.51 -18.37 -15.27
C PRO A 60 -8.41 -19.11 -14.50
N THR A 61 -8.81 -19.90 -13.51
CA THR A 61 -7.92 -20.74 -12.72
C THR A 61 -7.68 -22.08 -13.41
N ALA A 62 -6.71 -22.86 -12.91
CA ALA A 62 -6.50 -24.24 -13.37
C ALA A 62 -7.77 -25.10 -13.26
N ASP A 63 -8.59 -24.86 -12.23
CA ASP A 63 -9.89 -25.52 -12.04
C ASP A 63 -10.86 -25.18 -13.17
N THR A 64 -10.88 -23.92 -13.60
CA THR A 64 -11.72 -23.47 -14.72
C THR A 64 -11.36 -24.22 -16.01
N ALA A 65 -10.06 -24.43 -16.29
CA ALA A 65 -9.63 -25.18 -17.47
C ALA A 65 -10.06 -26.65 -17.43
N ASN A 66 -10.01 -27.27 -16.25
CA ASN A 66 -10.47 -28.65 -16.05
C ASN A 66 -11.99 -28.78 -16.25
N ASP A 67 -12.76 -27.84 -15.70
CA ASP A 67 -14.22 -27.81 -15.86
C ASP A 67 -14.64 -27.68 -17.35
N TRP A 68 -13.93 -26.85 -18.13
CA TRP A 68 -14.17 -26.73 -19.58
C TRP A 68 -13.82 -28.03 -20.33
N GLN A 69 -12.77 -28.73 -19.93
CA GLN A 69 -12.38 -30.00 -20.55
C GLN A 69 -13.46 -31.08 -20.29
N GLN A 70 -13.95 -31.17 -19.05
CA GLN A 70 -15.00 -32.12 -18.69
C GLN A 70 -16.31 -31.82 -19.44
N ALA A 71 -16.72 -30.55 -19.52
CA ALA A 71 -17.90 -30.14 -20.28
C ALA A 71 -17.77 -30.47 -21.78
N ALA A 72 -16.56 -30.36 -22.35
CA ALA A 72 -16.31 -30.73 -23.74
C ALA A 72 -16.42 -32.25 -23.97
N ASP A 73 -15.92 -33.06 -23.03
CA ASP A 73 -16.03 -34.53 -23.10
C ASP A 73 -17.49 -35.00 -22.94
N GLU A 74 -18.26 -34.37 -22.06
CA GLU A 74 -19.71 -34.60 -21.92
C GLU A 74 -20.48 -34.20 -23.19
N LEU A 75 -20.14 -33.07 -23.81
CA LEU A 75 -20.74 -32.63 -25.07
C LEU A 75 -20.40 -33.59 -26.22
N LYS A 76 -19.17 -34.09 -26.26
CA LYS A 76 -18.73 -35.08 -27.26
C LYS A 76 -19.48 -36.41 -27.12
N ALA A 77 -19.75 -36.83 -25.87
CA ALA A 77 -20.50 -38.05 -25.58
C ALA A 77 -22.00 -37.91 -25.87
N SER A 78 -22.61 -36.77 -25.52
CA SER A 78 -24.06 -36.55 -25.64
C SER A 78 -24.49 -36.01 -27.01
N GLN A 79 -23.69 -35.12 -27.63
CA GLN A 79 -24.03 -34.41 -28.86
C GLN A 79 -22.80 -34.23 -29.79
N PRO A 80 -22.37 -35.30 -30.49
CA PRO A 80 -21.13 -35.28 -31.28
C PRO A 80 -21.16 -34.27 -32.43
N GLN A 81 -22.32 -33.99 -33.03
CA GLN A 81 -22.44 -33.03 -34.13
C GLN A 81 -22.25 -31.58 -33.66
N ALA A 82 -22.79 -31.22 -32.49
CA ALA A 82 -22.61 -29.89 -31.90
C ALA A 82 -21.15 -29.68 -31.50
N TYR A 83 -20.51 -30.69 -30.91
CA TYR A 83 -19.08 -30.69 -30.62
C TYR A 83 -18.23 -30.44 -31.87
N LEU A 84 -18.47 -31.17 -32.98
CA LEU A 84 -17.71 -31.00 -34.22
C LEU A 84 -17.91 -29.61 -34.87
N ALA A 85 -19.10 -29.03 -34.76
CA ALA A 85 -19.37 -27.67 -35.25
C ALA A 85 -18.61 -26.62 -34.43
N LEU A 86 -18.62 -26.75 -33.10
CA LEU A 86 -17.87 -25.88 -32.20
C LEU A 86 -16.36 -26.05 -32.39
N ALA A 87 -15.86 -27.28 -32.52
CA ALA A 87 -14.43 -27.55 -32.77
C ALA A 87 -13.94 -26.85 -34.05
N ARG A 88 -14.73 -26.88 -35.14
CA ARG A 88 -14.41 -26.15 -36.38
C ARG A 88 -14.37 -24.64 -36.18
N LEU A 89 -15.31 -24.08 -35.42
CA LEU A 89 -15.33 -22.66 -35.10
C LEU A 89 -14.12 -22.25 -34.26
N VAL A 90 -13.74 -23.05 -33.28
CA VAL A 90 -12.55 -22.83 -32.44
C VAL A 90 -11.29 -22.86 -33.29
N LEU A 91 -11.11 -23.86 -34.15
CA LEU A 91 -9.95 -23.96 -35.04
C LEU A 91 -9.83 -22.74 -35.95
N ARG A 92 -10.94 -22.32 -36.58
CA ARG A 92 -10.97 -21.11 -37.42
C ARG A 92 -10.60 -19.84 -36.65
N ARG A 93 -11.05 -19.75 -35.40
CA ARG A 93 -10.72 -18.62 -34.52
C ARG A 93 -9.26 -18.67 -34.07
N TRP A 94 -8.72 -19.85 -33.83
CA TRP A 94 -7.30 -20.09 -33.54
C TRP A 94 -6.39 -19.68 -34.69
N GLU A 95 -6.76 -20.02 -35.93
CA GLU A 95 -6.04 -19.58 -37.13
C GLU A 95 -6.03 -18.04 -37.28
N THR A 96 -7.10 -17.37 -36.84
CA THR A 96 -7.24 -15.91 -36.95
C THR A 96 -6.50 -15.16 -35.83
N ASN A 97 -6.55 -15.69 -34.61
CA ASN A 97 -5.98 -15.04 -33.42
C ASN A 97 -4.52 -15.40 -33.17
N GLY A 98 -4.00 -16.39 -33.90
CA GLY A 98 -2.64 -16.92 -33.73
C GLY A 98 -2.54 -17.90 -32.57
N ASN A 99 -1.76 -18.96 -32.77
CA ASN A 99 -1.38 -19.88 -31.71
C ASN A 99 -0.09 -19.34 -31.05
N PRO A 100 -0.06 -19.07 -29.73
CA PRO A 100 1.21 -18.85 -29.05
C PRO A 100 2.03 -20.14 -29.13
N ASP A 101 3.18 -20.08 -29.80
CA ASP A 101 4.06 -21.23 -29.93
C ASP A 101 4.51 -21.73 -28.55
N ALA A 102 4.52 -23.05 -28.33
CA ALA A 102 4.92 -23.63 -27.05
C ALA A 102 6.34 -23.22 -26.67
N THR A 103 7.21 -23.03 -27.67
CA THR A 103 8.56 -22.49 -27.48
C THR A 103 8.53 -21.03 -27.04
N GLN A 104 7.65 -20.20 -27.61
CA GLN A 104 7.50 -18.80 -27.21
C GLN A 104 6.97 -18.67 -25.79
N ILE A 105 6.00 -19.51 -25.39
CA ILE A 105 5.50 -19.57 -24.01
C ILE A 105 6.65 -19.95 -23.07
N ALA A 106 7.44 -20.97 -23.40
CA ALA A 106 8.58 -21.39 -22.58
C ALA A 106 9.64 -20.28 -22.45
N THR A 107 9.93 -19.56 -23.53
CA THR A 107 10.85 -18.41 -23.50
C THR A 107 10.32 -17.28 -22.63
N LEU A 108 9.05 -16.90 -22.78
CA LEU A 108 8.44 -15.84 -21.97
C LEU A 108 8.37 -16.20 -20.48
N THR A 109 8.10 -17.47 -20.15
CA THR A 109 8.15 -17.94 -18.76
C THR A 109 9.55 -17.85 -18.19
N ALA A 110 10.57 -18.27 -18.95
CA ALA A 110 11.96 -18.15 -18.52
C ALA A 110 12.38 -16.67 -18.32
N GLU A 111 11.95 -15.77 -19.22
CA GLU A 111 12.18 -14.33 -19.07
C GLU A 111 11.51 -13.77 -17.80
N LEU A 112 10.27 -14.16 -17.51
CA LEU A 112 9.57 -13.78 -16.28
C LEU A 112 10.32 -14.26 -15.03
N ASP A 113 10.81 -15.49 -15.02
CA ASP A 113 11.59 -16.04 -13.90
C ASP A 113 12.89 -15.26 -13.69
N THR A 114 13.59 -14.88 -14.78
CA THR A 114 14.80 -14.06 -14.67
C THR A 114 14.51 -12.66 -14.12
N LEU A 115 13.42 -12.03 -14.56
CA LEU A 115 13.00 -10.72 -14.06
C LEU A 115 12.59 -10.77 -12.59
N ALA A 116 11.87 -11.81 -12.18
CA ALA A 116 11.51 -12.02 -10.79
C ALA A 116 12.75 -12.19 -9.90
N ALA A 117 13.76 -12.94 -10.37
CA ALA A 117 15.03 -13.10 -9.66
C ALA A 117 15.81 -11.78 -9.54
N LEU A 118 15.82 -10.96 -10.59
CA LEU A 118 16.45 -9.63 -10.56
C LEU A 118 15.75 -8.70 -9.57
N ILE A 119 14.42 -8.67 -9.58
CA ILE A 119 13.63 -7.87 -8.62
C ILE A 119 13.92 -8.30 -7.18
N ALA A 120 13.94 -9.61 -6.92
CA ALA A 120 14.26 -10.14 -5.60
C ALA A 120 15.68 -9.77 -5.15
N ALA A 121 16.67 -9.83 -6.05
CA ALA A 121 18.04 -9.43 -5.75
C ALA A 121 18.16 -7.94 -5.44
N THR A 122 17.47 -7.07 -6.19
CA THR A 122 17.43 -5.63 -5.90
C THR A 122 16.77 -5.33 -4.56
N ALA A 123 15.66 -6.00 -4.24
CA ALA A 123 14.99 -5.82 -2.95
C ALA A 123 15.88 -6.26 -1.77
N GLN A 124 16.65 -7.34 -1.93
CA GLN A 124 17.63 -7.78 -0.92
C GLN A 124 18.77 -6.77 -0.75
N ALA A 125 19.28 -6.17 -1.83
CA ALA A 125 20.31 -5.14 -1.77
C ALA A 125 19.81 -3.86 -1.08
N ASP A 126 18.57 -3.45 -1.34
CA ASP A 126 17.94 -2.31 -0.69
C ASP A 126 17.73 -2.56 0.81
N GLN A 127 17.29 -3.76 1.19
CA GLN A 127 17.14 -4.14 2.59
C GLN A 127 18.49 -4.18 3.32
N ALA A 128 19.54 -4.71 2.67
CA ALA A 128 20.89 -4.73 3.24
C ALA A 128 21.43 -3.30 3.44
N SER A 129 21.20 -2.41 2.48
CA SER A 129 21.59 -1.00 2.56
C SER A 129 20.82 -0.25 3.64
N ALA A 130 19.52 -0.51 3.79
CA ALA A 130 18.70 0.06 4.86
C ALA A 130 19.13 -0.43 6.25
N GLN A 131 19.50 -1.71 6.38
CA GLN A 131 20.04 -2.26 7.63
C GLN A 131 21.41 -1.67 7.96
N ALA A 132 22.30 -1.50 6.96
CA ALA A 132 23.59 -0.84 7.14
C ALA A 132 23.44 0.64 7.56
N ALA A 133 22.50 1.37 6.94
CA ALA A 133 22.19 2.74 7.31
C ALA A 133 21.62 2.83 8.74
N LYS A 134 20.75 1.88 9.13
CA LYS A 134 20.21 1.80 10.50
C LYS A 134 21.28 1.47 11.53
N ALA A 135 22.22 0.57 11.21
CA ALA A 135 23.36 0.26 12.06
C ALA A 135 24.31 1.47 12.21
N ALA A 136 24.61 2.17 11.11
CA ALA A 136 25.41 3.39 11.14
C ALA A 136 24.74 4.50 11.97
N ALA A 137 23.42 4.67 11.83
CA ALA A 137 22.66 5.63 12.64
C ALA A 137 22.65 5.24 14.13
N SER A 138 22.55 3.95 14.46
CA SER A 138 22.64 3.47 15.84
C SER A 138 24.02 3.73 16.45
N ILE A 139 25.10 3.58 15.67
CA ILE A 139 26.46 3.86 16.12
C ILE A 139 26.63 5.38 16.33
N ALA A 140 26.16 6.20 15.40
CA ALA A 140 26.18 7.66 15.54
C ALA A 140 25.36 8.17 16.75
N LEU A 141 24.24 7.51 17.07
CA LEU A 141 23.44 7.79 18.27
C LEU A 141 24.13 7.34 19.57
N SER A 142 24.93 6.27 19.55
CA SER A 142 25.71 5.84 20.72
C SER A 142 26.96 6.68 20.96
N ASP A 143 27.48 7.34 19.92
CA ASP A 143 28.60 8.29 20.00
C ASP A 143 28.13 9.73 20.31
N ALA A 144 26.81 9.95 20.38
CA ALA A 144 26.23 11.19 20.89
C ALA A 144 26.46 11.26 22.40
N GLU A 145 27.57 11.91 22.78
CA GLU A 145 27.94 12.20 24.16
C GLU A 145 26.75 12.83 24.91
N SER A 146 26.32 12.19 26.01
CA SER A 146 25.22 12.68 26.85
C SER A 146 25.43 14.17 27.18
N PRO A 147 24.41 15.04 26.98
CA PRO A 147 24.51 16.47 27.27
C PRO A 147 24.85 16.74 28.74
N VAL A 148 24.48 15.82 29.63
CA VAL A 148 24.83 15.89 31.05
C VAL A 148 26.14 15.13 31.29
N PRO A 149 27.24 15.83 31.66
CA PRO A 149 28.49 15.18 32.03
C PRO A 149 28.35 14.44 33.36
N SER A 150 28.97 13.26 33.47
CA SER A 150 28.99 12.50 34.72
C SER A 150 29.86 13.17 35.78
N PRO A 151 29.65 12.91 37.09
CA PRO A 151 30.49 13.48 38.15
C PRO A 151 31.98 13.16 37.99
N ALA A 152 32.31 11.95 37.52
CA ALA A 152 33.70 11.55 37.25
C ALA A 152 34.32 12.34 36.09
N LYS A 153 33.54 12.63 35.04
CA LYS A 153 33.98 13.47 33.92
C LYS A 153 34.20 14.91 34.36
N LEU A 154 33.29 15.48 35.16
CA LEU A 154 33.45 16.82 35.73
C LEU A 154 34.71 16.93 36.60
N ALA A 155 35.00 15.92 37.43
CA ALA A 155 36.23 15.87 38.23
C ALA A 155 37.48 15.80 37.34
N ALA A 156 37.48 14.97 36.28
CA ALA A 156 38.58 14.88 35.32
C ALA A 156 38.81 16.21 34.56
N VAL A 157 37.75 16.91 34.18
CA VAL A 157 37.86 18.24 33.55
C VAL A 157 38.39 19.27 34.56
N ALA A 158 37.92 19.26 35.80
CA ALA A 158 38.41 20.15 36.85
C ALA A 158 39.89 19.91 37.19
N ALA A 159 40.37 18.67 37.05
CA ALA A 159 41.78 18.29 37.16
C ALA A 159 42.60 18.60 35.89
N GLY A 160 41.96 19.06 34.81
CA GLY A 160 42.62 19.34 33.53
C GLY A 160 43.02 18.10 32.73
N THR A 161 42.56 16.90 33.12
CA THR A 161 42.87 15.63 32.45
C THR A 161 41.86 15.27 31.35
N SER A 162 40.77 16.02 31.24
CA SER A 162 39.77 15.88 30.17
C SER A 162 39.20 17.23 29.75
N LYS A 163 38.45 17.24 28.63
CA LYS A 163 37.72 18.42 28.12
C LYS A 163 36.22 18.11 28.02
N LEU A 164 35.39 19.15 28.05
CA LEU A 164 33.95 19.06 27.83
C LEU A 164 33.65 19.09 26.32
N GLY A 165 32.72 18.25 25.88
CA GLY A 165 32.09 18.40 24.57
C GLY A 165 31.22 19.66 24.51
N ASP A 166 30.84 20.10 23.31
CA ASP A 166 30.10 21.36 23.13
C ASP A 166 28.75 21.35 23.87
N LEU A 167 27.98 20.26 23.75
CA LEU A 167 26.72 20.06 24.46
C LEU A 167 26.89 20.05 25.99
N GLN A 168 27.94 19.41 26.49
CA GLN A 168 28.23 19.38 27.93
C GLN A 168 28.65 20.75 28.44
N ARG A 169 29.35 21.54 27.62
CA ARG A 169 29.74 22.91 27.96
C ARG A 169 28.51 23.81 28.09
N GLU A 170 27.59 23.74 27.13
CA GLU A 170 26.32 24.48 27.18
C GLU A 170 25.49 24.10 28.40
N TRP A 171 25.37 22.80 28.70
CA TRP A 171 24.67 22.32 29.88
C TRP A 171 25.32 22.83 31.17
N CYS A 172 26.65 22.72 31.30
CA CYS A 172 27.39 23.18 32.48
C CYS A 172 27.25 24.70 32.71
N LEU A 173 27.26 25.50 31.65
CA LEU A 173 27.04 26.95 31.74
C LEU A 173 25.61 27.25 32.22
N GLY A 174 24.61 26.57 31.66
CA GLY A 174 23.21 26.72 32.07
C GLY A 174 22.99 26.38 33.55
N GLU A 175 23.50 25.24 34.01
CA GLU A 175 23.40 24.83 35.41
C GLU A 175 24.16 25.78 36.35
N ALA A 176 25.36 26.24 35.96
CA ALA A 176 26.12 27.19 36.76
C ALA A 176 25.38 28.54 36.89
N MET A 177 24.73 29.01 35.83
CA MET A 177 23.90 30.21 35.87
C MET A 177 22.70 30.03 36.79
N VAL A 178 21.93 28.96 36.62
CA VAL A 178 20.72 28.71 37.41
C VAL A 178 21.07 28.58 38.89
N ARG A 179 22.15 27.88 39.24
CA ARG A 179 22.56 27.65 40.64
C ARG A 179 23.26 28.81 41.31
N SER A 180 23.77 29.76 40.54
CA SER A 180 24.33 31.00 41.06
C SER A 180 23.30 32.13 41.12
N ASP A 181 22.01 31.83 40.95
CA ASP A 181 20.94 32.83 40.81
C ASP A 181 21.27 33.89 39.75
N PHE A 182 21.86 33.45 38.62
CA PHE A 182 22.32 34.28 37.50
C PHE A 182 23.44 35.28 37.84
N ASN A 183 24.13 35.10 38.96
CA ASN A 183 25.28 35.94 39.34
C ASN A 183 26.54 35.63 38.51
N ILE A 184 26.59 34.48 37.84
CA ILE A 184 27.68 34.12 36.91
C ILE A 184 27.31 34.54 35.48
N VAL A 185 28.18 35.34 34.86
CA VAL A 185 28.06 35.69 33.44
C VAL A 185 28.65 34.57 32.58
N PRO A 186 27.85 33.90 31.71
CA PRO A 186 28.30 32.73 30.96
C PRO A 186 29.44 33.03 29.99
N THR A 187 29.49 34.21 29.37
CA THR A 187 30.58 34.60 28.45
C THR A 187 31.92 34.75 29.18
N GLU A 188 31.91 35.28 30.40
CA GLU A 188 33.11 35.38 31.24
C GLU A 188 33.57 34.01 31.74
N LEU A 189 32.64 33.14 32.10
CA LEU A 189 32.96 31.79 32.54
C LEU A 189 33.50 30.95 31.37
N LEU A 190 32.94 31.11 30.18
CA LEU A 190 33.43 30.49 28.95
C LEU A 190 34.86 30.95 28.60
N ALA A 191 35.16 32.25 28.77
CA ALA A 191 36.50 32.78 28.54
C ALA A 191 37.56 32.22 29.51
N LYS A 192 37.15 31.79 30.71
CA LYS A 192 38.03 31.11 31.70
C LYS A 192 38.28 29.63 31.37
N GLY A 193 37.56 29.06 30.41
CA GLY A 193 37.76 27.72 29.88
C GLY A 193 37.11 26.58 30.68
N ASP A 194 37.15 25.36 30.11
CA ASP A 194 36.44 24.17 30.60
C ASP A 194 36.78 23.80 32.06
N VAL A 195 38.03 24.00 32.47
CA VAL A 195 38.48 23.72 33.85
C VAL A 195 37.77 24.62 34.86
N ALA A 196 37.61 25.91 34.54
CA ALA A 196 36.94 26.87 35.41
C ALA A 196 35.43 26.60 35.48
N ILE A 197 34.82 26.24 34.35
CA ILE A 197 33.41 25.80 34.27
C ILE A 197 33.17 24.60 35.19
N ALA A 198 34.00 23.55 35.09
CA ALA A 198 33.84 22.34 35.90
C ALA A 198 34.02 22.59 37.40
N LYS A 199 35.01 23.42 37.79
CA LYS A 199 35.24 23.78 39.20
C LYS A 199 34.09 24.57 39.80
N ALA A 200 33.61 25.59 39.09
CA ALA A 200 32.46 26.40 39.52
C ALA A 200 31.22 25.52 39.71
N LEU A 201 31.00 24.58 38.78
CA LEU A 201 29.84 23.70 38.84
C LEU A 201 29.94 22.68 39.98
N ILE A 202 31.11 22.10 40.26
CA ILE A 202 31.34 21.18 41.40
C ILE A 202 31.08 21.90 42.73
N GLU A 203 31.56 23.14 42.87
CA GLU A 203 31.36 23.97 44.06
C GLU A 203 29.86 24.28 44.28
N LEU A 204 29.15 24.67 43.23
CA LEU A 204 27.70 24.94 43.26
C LEU A 204 26.85 23.67 43.47
N LEU A 205 27.30 22.52 42.96
CA LEU A 205 26.65 21.23 43.18
C LEU A 205 26.92 20.67 44.59
N LYS A 206 27.86 21.27 45.35
CA LYS A 206 28.38 20.71 46.61
C LYS A 206 28.78 19.23 46.47
N ILE A 207 29.24 18.84 45.28
CA ILE A 207 29.77 17.49 45.09
C ILE A 207 31.03 17.39 45.96
N PRO A 208 31.14 16.38 46.84
CA PRO A 208 32.31 16.24 47.69
C PRO A 208 33.55 16.15 46.80
N ASN A 209 34.42 17.15 46.94
CA ASN A 209 35.67 17.19 46.21
C ASN A 209 36.49 15.99 46.68
N ALA A 210 36.76 15.04 45.79
CA ALA A 210 37.58 13.88 46.09
C ALA A 210 39.05 14.29 46.13
N GLU A 211 39.42 15.20 47.04
CA GLU A 211 40.80 15.55 47.38
C GLU A 211 40.83 16.39 48.66
N SER A 212 41.18 15.73 49.77
CA SER A 212 41.82 16.34 50.93
C SER A 212 42.68 15.28 51.60
N PRO A 213 43.98 15.18 51.28
CA PRO A 213 44.92 14.47 52.12
C PRO A 213 45.25 15.33 53.35
N LYS A 214 45.04 14.77 54.54
CA LYS A 214 45.71 15.16 55.78
C LYS A 214 46.32 13.91 56.39
#